data_AF-M0MK09-F1
#
_entry.id   AF-M0MK09-F1
#
_cell.length_a   1.000
_cell.length_b   1.000
_cell.length_c   1.000
_cell.angle_alpha   90.00
_cell.angle_beta   90.00
_cell.angle_gamma   90.00
#
_symmetry.space_group_name_H-M   'P 1'
#
loop_
_entity.id
_entity.type
_entity.pdbx_description
1 polymer ?
#
loop_
_entity_poly.entity_id
_entity_poly.type
_entity_poly.pdbx_seq_one_letter_code
_entity_poly.pdbx_strand_id
1 'polypeptide(L)'
;MNWEVTELSDDDVAVAFHYELDNQKFDTTVTGRTEAIRDELLATPAYPFVTAVLFPSVLPMLGVGELSIGDQLSVPVPGGEGTVEITGKYTHAGIEGYTSVWRVDGERRYEDCVAPDLELLLSATYYPPGSTVAFLWLGLVTYEQSGDET
;
A
#
# COMPACT_ATOMS: atom_id res chain seq x y z
N MET A 1 9.21 8.38 -5.90
CA MET A 1 9.17 6.90 -5.92
C MET A 1 8.40 6.47 -7.14
N ASN A 2 8.93 5.53 -7.92
CA ASN A 2 8.20 4.88 -8.99
C ASN A 2 8.54 3.38 -8.99
N TRP A 3 7.66 2.61 -9.58
CA TRP A 3 7.92 1.23 -9.95
C TRP A 3 7.36 0.95 -11.33
N GLU A 4 8.04 0.08 -12.03
CA GLU A 4 7.64 -0.41 -13.34
C GLU A 4 7.55 -1.92 -13.25
N VAL A 5 6.39 -2.47 -13.58
CA VAL A 5 6.17 -3.91 -13.65
C VAL A 5 6.17 -4.30 -15.11
N THR A 6 7.05 -5.23 -15.48
CA THR A 6 7.14 -5.78 -16.83
C THR A 6 6.83 -7.26 -16.77
N GLU A 7 5.79 -7.69 -17.48
CA GLU A 7 5.54 -9.11 -17.69
C GLU A 7 6.62 -9.70 -18.59
N LEU A 8 7.26 -10.78 -18.14
CA LEU A 8 8.28 -11.50 -18.92
C LEU A 8 7.72 -12.81 -19.49
N SER A 9 6.82 -13.46 -18.75
CA SER A 9 6.07 -14.65 -19.15
C SER A 9 4.83 -14.83 -18.25
N ASP A 10 4.06 -15.90 -18.44
CA ASP A 10 2.82 -16.18 -17.69
C ASP A 10 3.00 -16.17 -16.15
N ASP A 11 4.18 -16.53 -15.64
CA ASP A 11 4.46 -16.65 -14.20
C ASP A 11 5.61 -15.75 -13.69
N ASP A 12 6.34 -15.07 -14.59
CA ASP A 12 7.50 -14.26 -14.23
C ASP A 12 7.30 -12.80 -14.60
N VAL A 13 7.58 -11.92 -13.65
CA VAL A 13 7.59 -10.47 -13.86
C VAL A 13 8.94 -9.89 -13.46
N ALA A 14 9.28 -8.74 -14.02
CA ALA A 14 10.35 -7.89 -13.54
C ALA A 14 9.73 -6.65 -12.89
N VAL A 15 10.19 -6.31 -11.69
CA VAL A 15 9.82 -5.08 -11.00
C VAL A 15 11.06 -4.22 -10.86
N ALA A 16 11.11 -3.14 -11.64
CA ALA A 16 12.06 -2.07 -11.42
C ALA A 16 11.48 -1.14 -10.35
N PHE A 17 12.25 -0.89 -9.30
CA PHE A 17 11.87 -0.01 -8.20
C PHE A 17 12.90 1.09 -8.03
N HIS A 18 12.41 2.33 -7.97
CA HIS A 18 13.23 3.50 -7.76
C HIS A 18 12.61 4.38 -6.66
N TYR A 19 13.43 4.75 -5.66
CA TYR A 19 13.07 5.82 -4.74
C TYR A 19 14.22 6.79 -4.48
N GLU A 20 13.81 8.03 -4.23
CA GLU A 20 14.65 9.11 -3.73
C GLU A 20 13.93 9.72 -2.52
N LEU A 21 14.61 9.77 -1.39
CA LEU A 21 14.15 10.42 -0.16
C LEU A 21 15.35 11.12 0.50
N ASP A 22 15.28 12.44 0.62
CA ASP A 22 16.39 13.28 1.08
C ASP A 22 17.70 12.98 0.32
N ASN A 23 18.72 12.49 1.03
CA ASN A 23 20.04 12.12 0.47
C ASN A 23 20.15 10.63 0.13
N GLN A 24 19.04 9.88 0.18
CA GLN A 24 19.01 8.46 -0.14
C GLN A 24 18.38 8.26 -1.50
N LYS A 25 19.11 7.56 -2.37
CA LYS A 25 18.63 7.04 -3.64
C LYS A 25 18.81 5.53 -3.64
N PHE A 26 17.81 4.81 -4.14
CA PHE A 26 17.89 3.38 -4.33
C PHE A 26 17.15 3.00 -5.61
N ASP A 27 17.85 2.24 -6.43
CA ASP A 27 17.39 1.68 -7.68
C ASP A 27 17.64 0.18 -7.63
N THR A 28 16.62 -0.62 -7.92
CA THR A 28 16.77 -2.06 -8.04
C THR A 28 15.82 -2.61 -9.10
N THR A 29 16.18 -3.75 -9.67
CA THR A 29 15.27 -4.52 -10.52
C THR A 29 15.29 -5.95 -10.01
N VAL A 30 14.12 -6.42 -9.59
CA VAL A 30 13.93 -7.78 -9.11
C VAL A 30 13.15 -8.55 -10.17
N THR A 31 13.51 -9.80 -10.42
CA THR A 31 12.85 -10.64 -11.43
C THR A 31 12.52 -12.01 -10.86
N GLY A 32 11.30 -12.46 -11.10
CA GLY A 32 10.84 -13.80 -10.75
C GLY A 32 9.33 -13.85 -10.60
N ARG A 33 8.85 -14.85 -9.86
CA ARG A 33 7.43 -14.99 -9.52
C ARG A 33 6.99 -13.88 -8.55
N THR A 34 5.75 -13.43 -8.67
CA THR A 34 5.16 -12.34 -7.86
C THR A 34 5.43 -12.47 -6.35
N GLU A 35 5.26 -13.68 -5.79
CA GLU A 35 5.51 -13.93 -4.35
C GLU A 35 6.99 -13.73 -3.96
N ALA A 36 7.91 -14.18 -4.81
CA ALA A 36 9.35 -14.07 -4.55
C ALA A 36 9.84 -12.62 -4.65
N ILE A 37 9.28 -11.85 -5.58
CA ILE A 37 9.62 -10.43 -5.75
C ILE A 37 9.26 -9.62 -4.52
N ARG A 38 8.09 -9.88 -3.92
CA ARG A 38 7.67 -9.21 -2.68
C ARG A 38 8.70 -9.43 -1.58
N ASP A 39 9.05 -10.68 -1.32
CA ASP A 39 9.97 -11.03 -0.23
C ASP A 39 11.36 -10.43 -0.47
N GLU A 40 11.83 -10.44 -1.71
CA GLU A 40 13.12 -9.85 -2.08
C GLU A 40 13.12 -8.32 -1.92
N LEU A 41 12.07 -7.63 -2.37
CA LEU A 41 11.93 -6.18 -2.18
C LEU A 41 11.86 -5.80 -0.69
N LEU A 42 11.18 -6.59 0.14
CA LEU A 42 11.13 -6.42 1.60
C LEU A 42 12.48 -6.64 2.28
N ALA A 43 13.45 -7.30 1.63
CA ALA A 43 14.81 -7.47 2.15
C ALA A 43 15.75 -6.30 1.76
N THR A 44 15.29 -5.33 0.97
CA THR A 44 16.09 -4.18 0.52
C THR A 44 15.81 -2.91 1.35
N PRO A 45 16.60 -1.84 1.19
CA PRO A 45 16.25 -0.51 1.72
C PRO A 45 14.87 0.02 1.31
N ALA A 46 14.24 -0.56 0.28
CA ALA A 46 12.86 -0.27 -0.11
C ALA A 46 11.81 -0.70 0.93
N TYR A 47 12.17 -1.55 1.90
CA TYR A 47 11.26 -2.16 2.87
C TYR A 47 10.17 -1.22 3.42
N PRO A 48 10.48 0.01 3.90
CA PRO A 48 9.45 0.89 4.43
C PRO A 48 8.42 1.34 3.38
N PHE A 49 8.86 1.52 2.14
CA PHE A 49 8.02 1.94 1.02
C PHE A 49 7.15 0.80 0.52
N VAL A 50 7.73 -0.39 0.40
CA VAL A 50 7.03 -1.63 0.03
C VAL A 50 5.98 -1.96 1.09
N THR A 51 6.33 -1.86 2.37
CA THR A 51 5.41 -2.05 3.50
C THR A 51 4.24 -1.07 3.42
N ALA A 52 4.53 0.20 3.10
CA ALA A 52 3.50 1.22 3.06
C ALA A 52 2.54 1.12 1.87
N VAL A 53 2.79 0.25 0.89
CA VAL A 53 1.81 -0.04 -0.16
C VAL A 53 1.18 -1.41 0.00
N LEU A 54 1.85 -2.34 0.68
CA LEU A 54 1.36 -3.69 0.89
C LEU A 54 0.53 -3.87 2.17
N PHE A 55 0.55 -2.93 3.13
CA PHE A 55 -0.03 -3.16 4.46
C PHE A 55 -0.80 -1.98 5.08
N PRO A 56 -2.12 -2.14 5.32
CA PRO A 56 -3.02 -3.07 4.67
C PRO A 56 -3.91 -2.30 3.72
N SER A 57 -3.46 -2.14 2.48
CA SER A 57 -4.22 -1.60 1.34
C SER A 57 -5.53 -2.38 1.20
N VAL A 58 -6.51 -1.86 1.95
CA VAL A 58 -7.64 -2.55 2.60
C VAL A 58 -7.63 -4.07 2.42
N LEU A 59 -6.94 -4.78 3.32
CA LEU A 59 -6.82 -6.26 3.36
C LEU A 59 -8.04 -6.96 2.69
N PRO A 60 -7.82 -7.57 1.52
CA PRO A 60 -8.54 -7.44 0.25
C PRO A 60 -10.07 -7.25 0.33
N MET A 61 -10.43 -6.02 0.70
CA MET A 61 -11.75 -5.40 0.74
C MET A 61 -12.75 -6.07 1.70
N LEU A 62 -12.21 -6.49 2.84
CA LEU A 62 -12.87 -6.82 4.10
C LEU A 62 -14.36 -7.19 4.04
N GLY A 63 -14.60 -8.45 3.64
CA GLY A 63 -15.90 -9.13 3.71
C GLY A 63 -16.57 -9.37 2.35
N VAL A 64 -16.03 -8.76 1.29
CA VAL A 64 -16.34 -8.98 -0.14
C VAL A 64 -17.76 -8.58 -0.56
N GLY A 65 -18.30 -7.56 0.11
CA GLY A 65 -19.40 -6.70 -0.37
C GLY A 65 -18.89 -5.25 -0.50
N GLU A 66 -19.80 -4.29 -0.67
CA GLU A 66 -19.41 -2.87 -0.67
C GLU A 66 -18.86 -2.45 0.70
N LEU A 67 -17.69 -1.81 0.71
CA LEU A 67 -17.06 -1.32 1.93
C LEU A 67 -17.95 -0.29 2.64
N SER A 68 -18.06 -0.42 3.95
CA SER A 68 -18.81 0.49 4.80
C SER A 68 -17.94 1.05 5.92
N ILE A 69 -18.20 2.29 6.30
CA ILE A 69 -17.55 2.91 7.47
C ILE A 69 -17.95 2.11 8.72
N GLY A 70 -16.95 1.70 9.49
CA GLY A 70 -17.07 0.84 10.66
C GLY A 70 -16.77 -0.65 10.38
N ASP A 71 -16.56 -1.05 9.13
CA ASP A 71 -16.12 -2.41 8.82
C ASP A 71 -14.75 -2.67 9.45
N GLN A 72 -14.62 -3.81 10.12
CA GLN A 72 -13.43 -4.15 10.90
C GLN A 72 -13.06 -5.63 10.74
N LEU A 73 -11.74 -5.90 10.67
CA LEU A 73 -11.19 -7.26 10.74
C LEU A 73 -9.98 -7.31 11.67
N SER A 74 -9.95 -8.33 12.51
CA SER A 74 -8.76 -8.70 13.28
C SER A 74 -7.99 -9.81 12.56
N VAL A 75 -6.67 -9.64 12.47
CA VAL A 75 -5.75 -10.60 11.87
C VAL A 75 -4.57 -10.86 12.82
N PRO A 76 -4.10 -12.11 12.94
CA PRO A 76 -2.90 -12.40 13.70
C PRO A 76 -1.68 -11.80 12.99
N VAL A 77 -0.78 -11.18 13.76
CA VAL A 77 0.48 -10.59 13.25
C VAL A 77 1.67 -11.06 14.09
N PRO A 78 2.91 -11.02 13.57
CA PRO A 78 4.07 -11.35 14.38
C PRO A 78 4.14 -10.45 15.62
N GLY A 79 4.05 -11.05 16.81
CA GLY A 79 4.17 -10.36 18.08
C GLY A 79 2.87 -9.81 18.68
N GLY A 80 1.71 -9.97 18.04
CA GLY A 80 0.45 -9.43 18.56
C GLY A 80 -0.78 -9.70 17.69
N GLU A 81 -1.83 -8.91 17.94
CA GLU A 81 -3.04 -8.88 17.10
C GLU A 81 -3.09 -7.56 16.31
N GLY A 82 -3.33 -7.69 15.00
CA GLY A 82 -3.60 -6.57 14.11
C GLY A 82 -5.09 -6.36 13.95
N THR A 83 -5.53 -5.10 13.89
CA THR A 83 -6.92 -4.71 13.61
C THR A 83 -6.96 -3.67 12.50
N VAL A 84 -7.70 -3.93 11.44
CA VAL A 84 -8.02 -2.94 10.39
C VAL A 84 -9.46 -2.48 10.54
N GLU A 85 -9.69 -1.19 10.40
CA GLU A 85 -11.01 -0.57 10.46
C GLU A 85 -11.18 0.45 9.32
N ILE A 86 -12.29 0.41 8.59
CA ILE A 86 -12.70 1.48 7.67
C ILE A 86 -13.26 2.63 8.49
N THR A 87 -12.60 3.77 8.44
CA THR A 87 -12.88 4.92 9.33
C THR A 87 -13.63 6.05 8.65
N GLY A 88 -13.66 6.07 7.31
CA GLY A 88 -14.25 7.19 6.60
C GLY A 88 -14.08 7.13 5.09
N LYS A 89 -14.31 8.29 4.47
CA LYS A 89 -14.04 8.57 3.07
C LYS A 89 -13.22 9.84 2.96
N TYR A 90 -12.35 9.90 1.96
CA TYR A 90 -11.52 11.08 1.69
C TYR A 90 -11.26 11.21 0.19
N THR A 91 -11.24 12.44 -0.30
CA THR A 91 -10.87 12.73 -1.69
C THR A 91 -9.39 13.06 -1.79
N HIS A 92 -8.64 12.26 -2.53
CA HIS A 92 -7.22 12.49 -2.82
C HIS A 92 -6.98 12.54 -4.33
N ALA A 93 -6.26 13.55 -4.80
CA ALA A 93 -6.02 13.79 -6.23
C ALA A 93 -7.30 13.79 -7.10
N GLY A 94 -8.43 14.26 -6.55
CA GLY A 94 -9.73 14.30 -7.24
C GLY A 94 -10.51 12.99 -7.25
N ILE A 95 -9.99 11.93 -6.62
CA ILE A 95 -10.63 10.61 -6.53
C ILE A 95 -11.12 10.41 -5.09
N GLU A 96 -12.39 10.04 -4.90
CA GLU A 96 -12.91 9.62 -3.60
C GLU A 96 -12.45 8.18 -3.29
N GLY A 97 -11.96 7.97 -2.08
CA GLY A 97 -11.63 6.63 -1.57
C GLY A 97 -12.09 6.45 -0.13
N TYR A 98 -12.06 5.21 0.33
CA TYR A 98 -12.27 4.83 1.72
C TYR A 98 -10.99 4.94 2.51
N THR A 99 -11.05 5.51 3.71
CA THR A 99 -9.90 5.58 4.61
C THR A 99 -9.92 4.42 5.60
N SER A 100 -8.77 3.78 5.82
CA SER A 100 -8.65 2.74 6.84
C SER A 100 -7.53 3.04 7.85
N VAL A 101 -7.66 2.48 9.05
CA VAL A 101 -6.63 2.53 10.09
C VAL A 101 -6.27 1.12 10.49
N TRP A 102 -4.98 0.79 10.42
CA TRP A 102 -4.43 -0.44 10.95
C TRP A 102 -3.74 -0.19 12.28
N ARG A 103 -4.13 -0.98 13.29
CA ARG A 103 -3.56 -0.98 14.62
C ARG A 103 -2.93 -2.34 14.91
N VAL A 104 -1.79 -2.34 15.60
CA VAL A 104 -1.17 -3.55 16.16
C VAL A 104 -1.05 -3.33 17.66
N ASP A 105 -1.65 -4.23 18.44
CA ASP A 105 -1.76 -4.11 19.90
C ASP A 105 -2.34 -2.75 20.35
N GLY A 106 -3.35 -2.27 19.61
CA GLY A 106 -4.02 -0.99 19.84
C GLY A 106 -3.24 0.24 19.37
N GLU A 107 -1.98 0.09 18.96
CA GLU A 107 -1.17 1.18 18.43
C GLU A 107 -1.38 1.34 16.93
N ARG A 108 -1.70 2.55 16.47
CA ARG A 108 -1.80 2.87 15.04
C ARG A 108 -0.45 2.69 14.35
N ARG A 109 -0.42 1.81 13.35
CA ARG A 109 0.79 1.51 12.56
C ARG A 109 0.70 2.01 11.13
N TYR A 110 -0.51 2.12 10.60
CA TYR A 110 -0.72 2.51 9.22
C TYR A 110 -2.09 3.11 8.99
N GLU A 111 -2.17 4.00 8.02
CA GLU A 111 -3.41 4.56 7.49
C GLU A 111 -3.32 4.60 5.97
N ASP A 112 -4.43 4.34 5.29
CA ASP A 112 -4.52 4.51 3.85
C ASP A 112 -5.83 5.16 3.41
N CYS A 113 -5.84 5.52 2.12
CA CYS A 113 -7.04 5.85 1.37
C CYS A 113 -7.00 5.05 0.06
N VAL A 114 -8.03 4.23 -0.17
CA VAL A 114 -8.13 3.34 -1.33
C VAL A 114 -9.39 3.64 -2.13
N ALA A 115 -9.31 3.61 -3.45
CA ALA A 115 -10.45 3.67 -4.36
C ALA A 115 -10.68 2.26 -4.94
N PRO A 116 -11.58 1.45 -4.35
CA PRO A 116 -11.79 0.06 -4.77
C PRO A 116 -12.18 -0.07 -6.24
N ASP A 117 -13.03 0.83 -6.74
CA ASP A 117 -13.54 0.81 -8.12
C ASP A 117 -12.43 1.00 -9.17
N LEU A 118 -11.30 1.59 -8.76
CA LEU A 118 -10.14 1.80 -9.62
C LEU A 118 -8.99 0.85 -9.27
N GLU A 119 -9.15 0.03 -8.22
CA GLU A 119 -8.10 -0.79 -7.63
C GLU A 119 -6.83 0.04 -7.26
N LEU A 120 -7.05 1.28 -6.81
CA LEU A 120 -5.96 2.22 -6.53
C LEU A 120 -5.80 2.51 -5.04
N LEU A 121 -4.55 2.45 -4.58
CA LEU A 121 -4.12 3.13 -3.37
C LEU A 121 -3.91 4.62 -3.68
N LEU A 122 -4.74 5.48 -3.11
CA LEU A 122 -4.65 6.93 -3.32
C LEU A 122 -3.62 7.56 -2.40
N SER A 123 -3.53 7.11 -1.14
CA SER A 123 -2.52 7.58 -0.21
C SER A 123 -2.28 6.55 0.90
N ALA A 124 -1.08 6.58 1.48
CA ALA A 124 -0.71 5.73 2.60
C ALA A 124 0.25 6.44 3.56
N THR A 125 0.12 6.16 4.85
CA THR A 125 0.97 6.70 5.90
C THR A 125 1.42 5.57 6.82
N TYR A 126 2.73 5.46 7.03
CA TYR A 126 3.32 4.47 7.94
C TYR A 126 3.89 5.12 9.20
N TYR A 127 3.59 4.49 10.34
CA TYR A 127 4.03 4.90 11.67
C TYR A 127 4.92 3.81 12.28
N PRO A 128 6.19 4.11 12.61
CA PRO A 128 7.06 3.18 13.30
C PRO A 128 6.53 2.81 14.69
N PRO A 129 6.93 1.64 15.22
CA PRO A 129 6.67 1.29 16.60
C PRO A 129 7.07 2.36 17.61
N GLY A 130 6.14 2.68 18.52
CA GLY A 130 6.31 3.67 19.57
C GLY A 130 6.24 5.12 19.10
N SER A 131 5.86 5.38 17.85
CA SER A 131 5.86 6.71 17.26
C SER A 131 4.47 7.12 16.78
N THR A 132 4.04 8.32 17.18
CA THR A 132 2.88 9.00 16.57
C THR A 132 3.25 9.86 15.37
N VAL A 133 4.55 10.02 15.11
CA VAL A 133 5.08 10.77 13.97
C VAL A 133 5.17 9.83 12.77
N ALA A 134 4.56 10.25 11.66
CA ALA A 134 4.66 9.52 10.41
C ALA A 134 6.12 9.44 9.97
N PHE A 135 6.59 8.24 9.68
CA PHE A 135 7.92 8.04 9.10
C PHE A 135 7.89 8.20 7.59
N LEU A 136 6.82 7.71 6.98
CA LEU A 136 6.64 7.74 5.54
C LEU A 136 5.20 8.12 5.21
N TRP A 137 5.06 8.97 4.20
CA TRP A 137 3.80 9.28 3.54
C TRP A 137 3.97 9.08 2.04
N LEU A 138 2.98 8.45 1.43
CA LEU A 138 2.84 8.25 -0.01
C LEU A 138 1.49 8.79 -0.46
N GLY A 139 1.47 9.43 -1.62
CA GLY A 139 0.24 9.92 -2.23
C GLY A 139 0.32 9.87 -3.74
N LEU A 140 -0.80 9.52 -4.36
CA LEU A 140 -1.02 9.59 -5.79
C LEU A 140 -0.94 11.06 -6.22
N VAL A 141 0.03 11.38 -7.08
CA VAL A 141 0.24 12.76 -7.54
C VAL A 141 -0.69 13.10 -8.71
N THR A 142 -0.78 12.19 -9.67
CA THR A 142 -1.58 12.33 -10.89
C THR A 142 -2.15 10.97 -11.27
N TYR A 143 -3.40 10.98 -11.74
CA TYR A 143 -4.04 9.84 -12.37
C TYR A 143 -4.63 10.30 -13.70
N GLU A 144 -4.22 9.65 -14.78
CA GLU A 144 -4.79 9.85 -16.11
C GLU A 144 -5.37 8.53 -16.55
N GLN A 145 -6.68 8.48 -16.73
CA GLN A 145 -7.34 7.34 -17.34
C GLN A 145 -7.23 7.50 -18.86
N SER A 146 -6.47 6.63 -19.50
CA SER A 146 -6.49 6.51 -20.96
C SER A 146 -7.93 6.18 -21.36
N GLY A 147 -8.63 7.11 -22.00
CA GLY A 147 -9.96 6.83 -22.52
C GLY A 147 -9.86 5.70 -23.53
N ASP A 148 -10.73 4.69 -23.40
CA ASP A 148 -10.97 3.74 -24.49
C ASP A 148 -11.33 4.55 -25.73
N GLU A 149 -10.46 4.52 -26.75
CA GLU A 149 -10.81 4.94 -28.09
C GLU A 149 -11.87 3.96 -28.62
N THR A 150 -13.15 4.28 -28.43
CA THR A 150 -14.26 3.68 -29.19
C THR A 150 -14.43 4.35 -30.54
#